data_AF-A0A510WS14-F1
#
_entry.id   AF-A0A510WS14-F1
#
_cell.length_a   1.000
_cell.length_b   1.000
_cell.length_c   1.000
_cell.angle_alpha   90.00
_cell.angle_beta   90.00
_cell.angle_gamma   90.00
#
_symmetry.space_group_name_H-M   'P 1'
#
loop_
_entity.id
_entity.type
_entity.pdbx_description
1 polymer ?
#
loop_
_entity_poly.entity_id
_entity_poly.type
_entity_poly.pdbx_seq_one_letter_code
_entity_poly.pdbx_strand_id
1 'polypeptide(L)'
;MFAVKALMKDGYKFNKKIRFIFGTDEEILWRGIEKYNEKESQIDLGFSPDAEFPVTYAEKGLQQAYLIGPGTDQLKVEDKGAFNAVPAQAFYNGPKLDKVKAALDQFGFEYKEQGDGILVLGKAVHAMLAHQGINAVTRLGIALNKVFDFTPLNFIGELKEDATGANILGKVSDETGDLTFNISSLEINKNKTRMQLDMRIPSTIDHDKLIEKLSETVKKQAL
;
A
#
# COMPACT_ATOMS: atom_id res chain seq x y z
N MET A 1 -10.12 -27.10 -12.78
CA MET A 1 -10.37 -27.73 -14.11
C MET A 1 -10.35 -29.26 -14.07
N PHE A 2 -9.26 -29.90 -13.62
CA PHE A 2 -9.13 -31.36 -13.63
C PHE A 2 -10.20 -32.10 -12.81
N ALA A 3 -10.64 -31.53 -11.68
CA ALA A 3 -11.74 -32.10 -10.88
C ALA A 3 -13.04 -32.27 -11.70
N VAL A 4 -13.46 -31.22 -12.43
CA VAL A 4 -14.66 -31.29 -13.28
C VAL A 4 -14.48 -32.29 -14.42
N LYS A 5 -13.28 -32.34 -15.03
CA LYS A 5 -12.95 -33.34 -16.05
C LYS A 5 -13.05 -34.77 -15.53
N ALA A 6 -12.60 -35.02 -14.29
CA ALA A 6 -12.69 -36.34 -13.68
C ALA A 6 -14.15 -36.75 -13.45
N LEU A 7 -14.98 -35.86 -12.91
CA LEU A 7 -16.42 -36.10 -12.71
C LEU A 7 -17.15 -36.37 -14.03
N MET A 8 -16.82 -35.65 -15.10
CA MET A 8 -17.36 -35.92 -16.44
C MET A 8 -17.00 -37.31 -16.96
N LYS A 9 -15.76 -37.76 -16.75
CA LYS A 9 -15.30 -39.10 -17.14
C LYS A 9 -15.99 -40.21 -16.35
N ASP A 10 -16.33 -39.94 -15.10
CA ASP A 10 -17.06 -40.86 -14.22
C ASP A 10 -18.58 -40.90 -14.52
N GLY A 11 -19.05 -40.10 -15.48
CA GLY A 11 -20.46 -40.07 -15.89
C GLY A 11 -21.37 -39.23 -14.99
N TYR A 12 -20.81 -38.45 -14.06
CA TYR A 12 -21.57 -37.56 -13.18
C TYR A 12 -22.42 -36.57 -13.98
N LYS A 13 -23.68 -36.37 -13.54
CA LYS A 13 -24.64 -35.45 -14.16
C LYS A 13 -24.75 -34.18 -13.33
N PHE A 14 -24.19 -33.08 -13.84
CA PHE A 14 -24.30 -31.77 -13.20
C PHE A 14 -25.74 -31.23 -13.28
N ASN A 15 -26.20 -30.63 -12.19
CA ASN A 15 -27.48 -29.92 -12.09
C ASN A 15 -27.32 -28.39 -12.18
N LYS A 16 -26.09 -27.91 -12.45
CA LYS A 16 -25.75 -26.49 -12.63
C LYS A 16 -24.76 -26.33 -13.78
N LYS A 17 -24.80 -25.17 -14.44
CA LYS A 17 -23.82 -24.79 -15.46
C LYS A 17 -22.51 -24.43 -14.79
N ILE A 18 -21.42 -25.11 -15.14
CA ILE A 18 -20.07 -24.79 -14.69
C ILE A 18 -19.41 -23.89 -15.73
N ARG A 19 -18.80 -22.78 -15.27
CA ARG A 19 -18.06 -21.84 -16.12
C ARG A 19 -16.64 -21.73 -15.58
N PHE A 20 -15.65 -21.93 -16.44
CA PHE A 20 -14.25 -21.59 -16.14
C PHE A 20 -13.99 -20.22 -16.74
N ILE A 21 -13.68 -19.25 -15.87
CA ILE A 21 -13.42 -17.87 -16.26
C ILE A 21 -11.95 -17.62 -16.02
N PHE A 22 -11.24 -17.20 -17.06
CA PHE A 22 -9.82 -16.89 -16.99
C PHE A 22 -9.68 -15.38 -17.18
N GLY A 23 -9.38 -14.68 -16.10
CA GLY A 23 -8.96 -13.28 -16.17
C GLY A 23 -7.52 -13.19 -16.64
N THR A 24 -7.18 -12.13 -17.36
CA THR A 24 -5.81 -11.87 -17.85
C THR A 24 -5.22 -10.58 -17.27
N ASP A 25 -5.90 -9.95 -16.32
CA ASP A 25 -5.61 -8.59 -15.83
C ASP A 25 -5.98 -8.42 -14.34
N GLU A 26 -6.05 -9.52 -13.60
CA GLU A 26 -6.39 -9.57 -12.17
C GLU A 26 -5.37 -8.76 -11.34
N GLU A 27 -4.08 -8.94 -11.61
CA GLU A 27 -2.99 -8.27 -10.87
C GLU A 27 -2.90 -6.74 -11.06
N ILE A 28 -3.78 -6.14 -11.89
CA ILE A 28 -3.69 -4.71 -12.25
C ILE A 28 -5.05 -4.00 -12.18
N LEU A 29 -5.92 -4.16 -13.19
CA LEU A 29 -7.11 -3.32 -13.36
C LEU A 29 -8.41 -4.11 -13.54
N TRP A 30 -8.35 -5.44 -13.57
CA TRP A 30 -9.52 -6.32 -13.68
C TRP A 30 -10.41 -6.06 -14.92
N ARG A 31 -9.88 -5.39 -15.95
CA ARG A 31 -10.64 -4.95 -17.14
C ARG A 31 -11.28 -6.13 -17.87
N GLY A 32 -10.63 -7.29 -17.84
CA GLY A 32 -11.17 -8.53 -18.41
C GLY A 32 -12.47 -9.00 -17.73
N ILE A 33 -12.51 -8.96 -16.39
CA ILE A 33 -13.69 -9.37 -15.62
C ILE A 33 -14.81 -8.32 -15.73
N GLU A 34 -14.46 -7.03 -15.77
CA GLU A 34 -15.43 -5.96 -16.05
C GLU A 34 -16.13 -6.20 -17.40
N LYS A 35 -15.36 -6.40 -18.49
CA LYS A 35 -15.92 -6.69 -19.82
C LYS A 35 -16.66 -8.01 -19.90
N TYR A 36 -16.27 -9.00 -19.12
CA TYR A 36 -17.01 -10.26 -19.00
C TYR A 36 -18.39 -10.00 -18.39
N ASN A 37 -18.47 -9.26 -17.28
CA ASN A 37 -19.72 -8.96 -16.59
C ASN A 37 -20.68 -8.09 -17.43
N GLU A 38 -20.16 -7.24 -18.32
CA GLU A 38 -20.99 -6.48 -19.28
C GLU A 38 -21.66 -7.38 -20.33
N LYS A 39 -20.98 -8.45 -20.77
CA LYS A 39 -21.38 -9.26 -21.93
C LYS A 39 -22.12 -10.53 -21.57
N GLU A 40 -21.89 -11.02 -20.35
CA GLU A 40 -22.26 -12.35 -19.95
C GLU A 40 -23.26 -12.34 -18.78
N SER A 41 -24.03 -13.42 -18.64
CA SER A 41 -24.93 -13.58 -17.49
C SER A 41 -24.15 -13.56 -16.17
N GLN A 42 -24.76 -13.01 -15.11
CA GLN A 42 -24.20 -13.06 -13.76
C GLN A 42 -23.94 -14.50 -13.29
N ILE A 43 -23.00 -14.63 -12.36
CA ILE A 43 -22.63 -15.89 -11.72
C ILE A 43 -23.47 -16.03 -10.46
N ASP A 44 -24.20 -17.13 -10.31
CA ASP A 44 -25.01 -17.38 -9.11
C ASP A 44 -24.14 -17.72 -7.89
N LEU A 45 -23.10 -18.52 -8.11
CA LEU A 45 -22.19 -19.05 -7.10
C LEU A 45 -20.80 -19.25 -7.73
N GLY A 46 -19.75 -18.87 -7.00
CA GLY A 46 -18.38 -19.03 -7.49
C GLY A 46 -17.37 -18.95 -6.35
N PHE A 47 -16.15 -19.41 -6.64
CA PHE A 47 -14.97 -19.18 -5.82
C PHE A 47 -13.77 -19.02 -6.75
N SER A 48 -12.77 -18.23 -6.33
CA SER A 48 -11.47 -18.21 -6.97
C SER A 48 -10.58 -19.27 -6.31
N PRO A 49 -9.94 -20.18 -7.07
CA PRO A 49 -9.00 -21.15 -6.50
C PRO A 49 -7.60 -20.56 -6.25
N ASP A 50 -7.43 -19.23 -6.35
CA ASP A 50 -6.15 -18.51 -6.31
C ASP A 50 -5.76 -18.01 -4.90
N ALA A 51 -6.33 -18.65 -3.88
CA ALA A 51 -6.08 -18.34 -2.47
C ALA A 51 -5.60 -19.59 -1.70
N GLU A 52 -5.39 -19.44 -0.40
CA GLU A 52 -4.91 -20.52 0.46
C GLU A 52 -6.04 -21.44 0.95
N PHE A 53 -5.66 -22.61 1.48
CA PHE A 53 -6.57 -23.54 2.17
C PHE A 53 -6.35 -23.49 3.69
N PRO A 54 -7.41 -23.57 4.52
CA PRO A 54 -8.83 -23.72 4.16
C PRO A 54 -9.43 -22.45 3.53
N VAL A 55 -10.69 -22.52 3.10
CA VAL A 55 -11.36 -21.47 2.30
C VAL A 55 -11.12 -20.05 2.82
N THR A 56 -10.66 -19.17 1.93
CA THR A 56 -10.67 -17.72 2.16
C THR A 56 -12.07 -17.20 1.83
N TYR A 57 -12.88 -16.94 2.87
CA TYR A 57 -14.28 -16.54 2.68
C TYR A 57 -14.45 -15.02 2.51
N ALA A 58 -13.44 -14.23 2.87
CA ALA A 58 -13.41 -12.79 2.73
C ALA A 58 -11.97 -12.31 2.49
N GLU A 59 -11.84 -11.29 1.65
CA GLU A 59 -10.58 -10.59 1.40
C GLU A 59 -10.68 -9.15 1.88
N LYS A 60 -9.55 -8.56 2.24
CA LYS A 60 -9.48 -7.12 2.55
C LYS A 60 -9.68 -6.32 1.28
N GLY A 61 -10.41 -5.21 1.37
CA GLY A 61 -10.51 -4.23 0.30
C GLY A 61 -9.15 -3.62 -0.03
N LEU A 62 -8.95 -3.21 -1.27
CA LEU A 62 -7.73 -2.55 -1.75
C LEU A 62 -8.02 -1.09 -2.08
N GLN A 63 -7.30 -0.17 -1.45
CA GLN A 63 -7.22 1.21 -1.90
C GLN A 63 -5.78 1.55 -2.25
N GLN A 64 -5.55 1.92 -3.51
CA GLN A 64 -4.30 2.52 -3.97
C GLN A 64 -4.55 3.97 -4.35
N ALA A 65 -3.73 4.90 -3.84
CA ALA A 65 -3.94 6.33 -4.03
C ALA A 65 -2.63 7.11 -4.09
N TYR A 66 -2.73 8.35 -4.56
CA TYR A 66 -1.67 9.34 -4.44
C TYR A 66 -2.13 10.49 -3.55
N LEU A 67 -1.34 10.82 -2.54
CA LEU A 67 -1.50 12.06 -1.76
C LEU A 67 -0.66 13.15 -2.45
N ILE A 68 -1.21 14.32 -2.74
CA ILE A 68 -0.59 15.32 -3.61
C ILE A 68 -0.61 16.68 -2.94
N GLY A 69 0.58 17.17 -2.62
CA GLY A 69 0.77 18.47 -2.00
C GLY A 69 1.64 19.42 -2.81
N PRO A 70 1.88 20.64 -2.29
CA PRO A 70 2.76 21.61 -2.92
C PRO A 70 4.19 21.09 -3.00
N GLY A 71 4.96 21.67 -3.92
CA GLY A 71 6.40 21.46 -4.01
C GLY A 71 7.21 22.35 -3.08
N THR A 72 8.53 22.17 -3.12
CA THR A 72 9.49 23.00 -2.37
C THR A 72 10.85 23.00 -3.05
N ASP A 73 11.59 24.11 -2.93
CA ASP A 73 12.99 24.21 -3.35
C ASP A 73 13.96 23.82 -2.22
N GLN A 74 13.46 23.52 -1.01
CA GLN A 74 14.30 23.20 0.15
C GLN A 74 15.00 21.83 0.05
N LEU A 75 14.38 20.87 -0.65
CA LEU A 75 14.89 19.52 -0.81
C LEU A 75 14.32 18.87 -2.08
N LYS A 76 14.98 17.81 -2.53
CA LYS A 76 14.50 16.92 -3.59
C LYS A 76 14.57 15.47 -3.10
N VAL A 77 13.51 14.71 -3.34
CA VAL A 77 13.43 13.27 -3.03
C VAL A 77 12.79 12.56 -4.23
N GLU A 78 13.33 11.42 -4.62
CA GLU A 78 12.79 10.60 -5.70
C GLU A 78 12.91 9.11 -5.35
N ASP A 79 12.14 8.69 -4.34
CA ASP A 79 12.04 7.29 -3.93
C ASP A 79 10.76 6.68 -4.50
N LYS A 80 10.91 5.76 -5.44
CA LYS A 80 9.80 5.08 -6.13
C LYS A 80 9.83 3.59 -5.85
N GLY A 81 8.77 3.09 -5.22
CA GLY A 81 8.53 1.67 -5.01
C GLY A 81 7.27 1.17 -5.73
N ALA A 82 7.09 -0.15 -5.74
CA ALA A 82 5.84 -0.77 -6.13
C ALA A 82 4.77 -0.54 -5.06
N PHE A 83 3.51 -0.29 -5.45
CA PHE A 83 2.40 -0.08 -4.50
C PHE A 83 2.29 -1.21 -3.47
N ASN A 84 2.36 -2.44 -3.96
CA ASN A 84 2.13 -3.66 -3.20
C ASN A 84 3.34 -4.15 -2.41
N ALA A 85 4.39 -3.33 -2.24
CA ALA A 85 5.58 -3.71 -1.48
C ALA A 85 6.00 -2.62 -0.50
N VAL A 86 6.44 -3.04 0.69
CA VAL A 86 7.13 -2.16 1.64
C VAL A 86 8.54 -1.86 1.11
N PRO A 87 8.93 -0.59 0.93
CA PRO A 87 10.27 -0.26 0.44
C PRO A 87 11.35 -0.63 1.45
N ALA A 88 12.31 -1.48 1.03
CA ALA A 88 13.47 -1.82 1.84
C ALA A 88 14.58 -0.76 1.80
N GLN A 89 14.50 0.20 0.88
CA GLN A 89 15.55 1.17 0.63
C GLN A 89 14.95 2.53 0.25
N ALA A 90 15.55 3.61 0.75
CA ALA A 90 15.24 4.98 0.35
C ALA A 90 16.54 5.80 0.32
N PHE A 91 16.77 6.56 -0.76
CA PHE A 91 18.02 7.28 -0.99
C PHE A 91 17.86 8.78 -0.79
N TYR A 92 18.83 9.41 -0.12
CA TYR A 92 18.86 10.85 0.05
C TYR A 92 20.28 11.41 -0.07
N ASN A 93 20.46 12.37 -0.97
CA ASN A 93 21.69 13.15 -1.13
C ASN A 93 21.42 14.67 -1.14
N GLY A 94 20.31 15.09 -0.53
CA GLY A 94 19.86 16.48 -0.53
C GLY A 94 20.54 17.36 0.53
N PRO A 95 20.09 18.62 0.66
CA PRO A 95 20.61 19.57 1.64
C PRO A 95 20.50 19.06 3.08
N LYS A 96 21.31 19.63 3.99
CA LYS A 96 21.31 19.28 5.43
C LYS A 96 21.53 17.78 5.71
N LEU A 97 22.23 17.07 4.84
CA LEU A 97 22.49 15.63 4.95
C LEU A 97 22.97 15.21 6.35
N ASP A 98 23.90 15.95 6.96
CA ASP A 98 24.41 15.65 8.31
C ASP A 98 23.32 15.76 9.39
N LYS A 99 22.38 16.69 9.26
CA LYS A 99 21.23 16.80 10.18
C LYS A 99 20.25 15.65 9.97
N VAL A 100 20.09 15.19 8.73
CA VAL A 100 19.24 14.02 8.41
C VAL A 100 19.86 12.75 8.99
N LYS A 101 21.19 12.55 8.85
CA LYS A 101 21.94 11.48 9.50
C LYS A 101 21.74 11.50 11.03
N ALA A 102 21.95 12.66 11.66
CA ALA A 102 21.74 12.81 13.10
C ALA A 102 20.30 12.53 13.53
N ALA A 103 19.30 12.88 12.71
CA ALA A 103 17.90 12.53 12.98
C ALA A 103 17.67 11.01 12.87
N LEU A 104 18.22 10.34 11.85
CA LEU A 104 18.15 8.89 11.70
C LEU A 104 18.80 8.18 12.92
N ASP A 105 19.97 8.64 13.35
CA ASP A 105 20.64 8.13 14.56
C ASP A 105 19.78 8.31 15.81
N GLN A 106 19.16 9.49 15.98
CA GLN A 106 18.27 9.78 17.11
C GLN A 106 17.07 8.81 17.17
N PHE A 107 16.52 8.42 16.01
CA PHE A 107 15.43 7.47 15.93
C PHE A 107 15.88 6.00 15.92
N GLY A 108 17.18 5.73 15.82
CA GLY A 108 17.72 4.37 15.68
C GLY A 108 17.41 3.74 14.31
N PHE A 109 17.26 4.55 13.27
CA PHE A 109 16.97 4.08 11.92
C PHE A 109 18.25 3.75 11.17
N GLU A 110 18.41 2.48 10.77
CA GLU A 110 19.59 2.02 10.04
C GLU A 110 19.72 2.71 8.67
N TYR A 111 20.94 3.14 8.35
CA TYR A 111 21.31 3.63 7.03
C TYR A 111 22.77 3.27 6.73
N LYS A 112 23.15 3.37 5.46
CA LYS A 112 24.55 3.30 5.01
C LYS A 112 24.90 4.52 4.18
N GLU A 113 26.16 4.91 4.19
CA GLU A 113 26.65 5.89 3.22
C GLU A 113 26.72 5.25 1.84
N GLN A 114 26.28 5.99 0.82
CA GLN A 114 26.27 5.53 -0.55
C GLN A 114 26.50 6.71 -1.50
N GLY A 115 27.66 6.74 -2.16
CA GLY A 115 28.02 7.83 -3.05
C GLY A 115 28.09 9.17 -2.31
N ASP A 116 27.31 10.14 -2.78
CA ASP A 116 27.18 11.49 -2.21
C ASP A 116 26.04 11.60 -1.17
N GLY A 117 25.41 10.49 -0.81
CA GLY A 117 24.24 10.47 0.06
C GLY A 117 24.21 9.30 1.04
N ILE A 118 23.00 9.01 1.50
CA ILE A 118 22.68 7.90 2.38
C ILE A 118 21.60 7.03 1.76
N LEU A 119 21.69 5.72 2.03
CA LEU A 119 20.63 4.78 1.78
C LEU A 119 20.05 4.31 3.11
N VAL A 120 18.84 4.76 3.43
CA VAL A 120 18.07 4.30 4.59
C VAL A 120 17.63 2.86 4.33
N LEU A 121 17.79 2.00 5.33
CA LEU A 121 17.54 0.57 5.22
C LEU A 121 16.24 0.18 5.92
N GLY A 122 15.56 -0.79 5.32
CA GLY A 122 14.34 -1.40 5.79
C GLY A 122 14.26 -2.87 5.39
N LYS A 123 13.04 -3.39 5.38
CA LYS A 123 12.75 -4.80 5.14
C LYS A 123 11.54 -4.92 4.23
N ALA A 124 11.78 -5.41 3.01
CA ALA A 124 10.72 -5.62 2.04
C ALA A 124 9.82 -6.78 2.45
N VAL A 125 8.52 -6.53 2.39
CA VAL A 125 7.44 -7.50 2.53
C VAL A 125 6.30 -7.06 1.62
N HIS A 126 5.36 -7.95 1.34
CA HIS A 126 4.13 -7.58 0.64
C HIS A 126 3.36 -6.53 1.47
N ALA A 127 2.73 -5.54 0.81
CA ALA A 127 2.06 -4.43 1.49
C ALA A 127 0.95 -4.88 2.43
N MET A 128 0.29 -6.02 2.17
CA MET A 128 -0.69 -6.61 3.09
C MET A 128 -0.10 -7.07 4.45
N LEU A 129 1.21 -7.26 4.50
CA LEU A 129 1.96 -7.66 5.69
C LEU A 129 2.86 -6.52 6.18
N ALA A 130 2.50 -5.26 5.91
CA ALA A 130 3.40 -4.13 6.20
C ALA A 130 3.90 -4.07 7.65
N HIS A 131 3.10 -4.56 8.61
CA HIS A 131 3.48 -4.69 10.02
C HIS A 131 4.69 -5.63 10.28
N GLN A 132 5.02 -6.53 9.35
CA GLN A 132 6.19 -7.42 9.41
C GLN A 132 7.41 -6.85 8.69
N GLY A 133 7.23 -5.73 7.99
CA GLY A 133 8.24 -5.02 7.24
C GLY A 133 8.83 -3.87 8.03
N ILE A 134 9.79 -3.21 7.39
CA ILE A 134 10.37 -1.96 7.88
C ILE A 134 10.41 -1.02 6.69
N ASN A 135 9.65 0.08 6.75
CA ASN A 135 9.47 0.97 5.61
C ASN A 135 10.57 2.06 5.58
N ALA A 136 11.53 1.91 4.66
CA ALA A 136 12.65 2.85 4.52
C ALA A 136 12.21 4.24 4.07
N VAL A 137 11.16 4.33 3.23
CA VAL A 137 10.61 5.62 2.77
C VAL A 137 9.99 6.39 3.93
N THR A 138 9.19 5.72 4.76
CA THR A 138 8.61 6.31 5.96
C THR A 138 9.70 6.76 6.94
N ARG A 139 10.71 5.93 7.18
CA ARG A 139 11.86 6.29 8.06
C ARG A 139 12.61 7.51 7.56
N LEU A 140 12.91 7.58 6.25
CA LEU A 140 13.51 8.76 5.65
C LEU A 140 12.59 9.98 5.81
N GLY A 141 11.30 9.84 5.53
CA GLY A 141 10.31 10.91 5.69
C GLY A 141 10.22 11.45 7.13
N ILE A 142 10.29 10.59 8.15
CA ILE A 142 10.34 10.98 9.57
C ILE A 142 11.59 11.84 9.85
N ALA A 143 12.77 11.38 9.38
CA ALA A 143 14.01 12.13 9.56
C ALA A 143 13.98 13.48 8.83
N LEU A 144 13.45 13.52 7.60
CA LEU A 144 13.27 14.77 6.85
C LEU A 144 12.30 15.72 7.57
N ASN A 145 11.19 15.22 8.10
CA ASN A 145 10.22 16.00 8.86
C ASN A 145 10.84 16.67 10.11
N LYS A 146 11.84 16.03 10.72
CA LYS A 146 12.56 16.59 11.86
C LYS A 146 13.49 17.75 11.47
N VAL A 147 13.97 17.79 10.23
CA VAL A 147 15.04 18.68 9.75
C VAL A 147 14.52 19.84 8.89
N PHE A 148 13.39 19.64 8.22
CA PHE A 148 12.76 20.59 7.33
C PHE A 148 11.39 20.99 7.87
N ASP A 149 11.15 22.30 7.93
CA ASP A 149 9.81 22.84 8.17
C ASP A 149 9.07 22.84 6.82
N PHE A 150 8.36 21.73 6.56
CA PHE A 150 7.64 21.51 5.32
C PHE A 150 6.39 20.67 5.58
N THR A 151 5.23 21.32 5.58
CA THR A 151 3.93 20.76 6.03
C THR A 151 3.59 19.38 5.46
N PRO A 152 3.81 19.06 4.17
CA PRO A 152 3.54 17.72 3.65
C PRO A 152 4.26 16.58 4.37
N LEU A 153 5.46 16.81 4.92
CA LEU A 153 6.20 15.80 5.68
C LEU A 153 5.58 15.51 7.05
N ASN A 154 4.78 16.43 7.60
CA ASN A 154 4.10 16.22 8.88
C ASN A 154 3.17 14.99 8.83
N PHE A 155 2.60 14.66 7.66
CA PHE A 155 1.79 13.46 7.49
C PHE A 155 2.57 12.19 7.86
N ILE A 156 3.81 12.06 7.36
CA ILE A 156 4.70 10.95 7.72
C ILE A 156 5.16 11.07 9.17
N GLY A 157 5.40 12.29 9.66
CA GLY A 157 5.76 12.54 11.06
C GLY A 157 4.69 12.10 12.07
N GLU A 158 3.41 12.30 11.74
CA GLU A 158 2.27 11.87 12.55
C GLU A 158 2.01 10.36 12.41
N LEU A 159 2.07 9.84 11.17
CA LEU A 159 1.96 8.40 10.92
C LEU A 159 3.05 7.62 11.65
N LYS A 160 4.30 8.13 11.67
CA LYS A 160 5.50 7.41 12.15
C LYS A 160 5.64 6.08 11.41
N GLU A 161 6.22 5.06 12.04
CA GLU A 161 6.34 3.70 11.48
C GLU A 161 5.04 2.87 11.58
N ASP A 162 3.89 3.51 11.82
CA ASP A 162 2.62 2.80 11.99
C ASP A 162 2.10 2.22 10.67
N ALA A 163 2.28 0.91 10.53
CA ALA A 163 1.81 0.14 9.39
C ALA A 163 0.30 -0.16 9.40
N THR A 164 -0.45 0.37 10.39
CA THR A 164 -1.91 0.20 10.52
C THR A 164 -2.70 1.47 10.28
N GLY A 165 -2.05 2.63 10.26
CA GLY A 165 -2.69 3.94 10.15
C GLY A 165 -3.44 4.39 11.42
N ALA A 166 -3.31 3.66 12.54
CA ALA A 166 -3.94 3.98 13.81
C ALA A 166 -3.55 5.35 14.38
N ASN A 167 -2.32 5.82 14.15
CA ASN A 167 -1.83 7.12 14.59
C ASN A 167 -2.61 8.30 13.97
N ILE A 168 -3.15 8.12 12.76
CA ILE A 168 -3.82 9.18 12.00
C ILE A 168 -5.33 8.94 11.86
N LEU A 169 -5.77 7.67 11.85
CA LEU A 169 -7.17 7.28 11.64
C LEU A 169 -7.80 6.65 12.89
N GLY A 170 -7.05 6.40 13.95
CA GLY A 170 -7.47 5.51 15.03
C GLY A 170 -7.48 4.05 14.59
N LYS A 171 -7.63 3.13 15.55
CA LYS A 171 -7.63 1.69 15.25
C LYS A 171 -8.80 1.32 14.33
N VAL A 172 -8.48 0.71 13.18
CA VAL A 172 -9.45 0.17 12.21
C VAL A 172 -9.16 -1.32 12.05
N SER A 173 -10.13 -2.18 12.35
CA SER A 173 -9.94 -3.62 12.46
C SER A 173 -11.29 -4.35 12.43
N ASP A 174 -11.30 -5.58 11.91
CA ASP A 174 -12.40 -6.53 12.05
C ASP A 174 -11.87 -7.99 12.11
N GLU A 175 -12.72 -8.98 11.88
CA GLU A 175 -12.35 -10.41 11.85
C GLU A 175 -11.33 -10.79 10.76
N THR A 176 -11.23 -10.01 9.68
CA THR A 176 -10.20 -10.16 8.64
C THR A 176 -8.86 -9.50 9.04
N GLY A 177 -8.82 -8.86 10.20
CA GLY A 177 -7.63 -8.27 10.82
C GLY A 177 -7.58 -6.75 10.73
N ASP A 178 -6.42 -6.18 11.07
CA ASP A 178 -6.22 -4.72 11.09
C ASP A 178 -6.10 -4.10 9.69
N LEU A 179 -6.47 -2.83 9.56
CA LEU A 179 -6.09 -2.01 8.40
C LEU A 179 -4.58 -2.11 8.21
N THR A 180 -4.15 -2.25 6.97
CA THR A 180 -2.73 -2.14 6.61
C THR A 180 -2.51 -0.87 5.83
N PHE A 181 -1.44 -0.14 6.13
CA PHE A 181 -1.15 1.19 5.59
C PHE A 181 0.32 1.27 5.17
N ASN A 182 0.57 1.45 3.88
CA ASN A 182 1.93 1.46 3.31
C ASN A 182 2.15 2.68 2.42
N ILE A 183 3.17 3.49 2.75
CA ILE A 183 3.67 4.52 1.83
C ILE A 183 4.83 3.92 1.04
N SER A 184 4.60 3.59 -0.23
CA SER A 184 5.59 2.89 -1.06
C SER A 184 6.53 3.82 -1.81
N SER A 185 6.19 5.11 -1.92
CA SER A 185 6.98 6.09 -2.67
C SER A 185 6.85 7.48 -2.05
N LEU A 186 7.92 8.26 -2.11
CA LEU A 186 7.97 9.68 -1.75
C LEU A 186 8.71 10.45 -2.87
N GLU A 187 7.99 11.37 -3.50
CA GLU A 187 8.54 12.29 -4.48
C GLU A 187 8.35 13.72 -3.95
N ILE A 188 9.44 14.48 -3.82
CA ILE A 188 9.41 15.90 -3.47
C ILE A 188 10.27 16.64 -4.48
N ASN A 189 9.69 17.64 -5.13
CA ASN A 189 10.41 18.56 -6.01
C ASN A 189 9.79 19.96 -5.93
N LYS A 190 10.35 20.91 -6.70
CA LYS A 190 9.89 22.31 -6.73
C LYS A 190 8.39 22.51 -7.05
N ASN A 191 7.78 21.57 -7.78
CA ASN A 191 6.41 21.71 -8.27
C ASN A 191 5.39 20.98 -7.39
N LYS A 192 5.75 19.83 -6.82
CA LYS A 192 4.82 18.98 -6.06
C LYS A 192 5.50 18.09 -5.03
N THR A 193 4.70 17.66 -4.07
CA THR A 193 4.94 16.48 -3.23
C THR A 193 3.96 15.38 -3.65
N ARG A 194 4.42 14.14 -3.73
CA ARG A 194 3.58 12.98 -4.01
C ARG A 194 3.98 11.81 -3.13
N MET A 195 3.00 11.27 -2.40
CA MET A 195 3.14 10.02 -1.66
C MET A 195 2.28 8.95 -2.30
N GLN A 196 2.83 7.76 -2.49
CA GLN A 196 2.11 6.62 -3.04
C GLN A 196 1.63 5.73 -1.90
N LEU A 197 0.31 5.53 -1.80
CA LEU A 197 -0.34 4.84 -0.69
C LEU A 197 -0.98 3.52 -1.18
N ASP A 198 -0.72 2.43 -0.47
CA ASP A 198 -1.46 1.16 -0.55
C ASP A 198 -2.10 0.89 0.82
N MET A 199 -3.42 0.68 0.83
CA MET A 199 -4.16 0.27 2.01
C MET A 199 -4.89 -1.05 1.77
N ARG A 200 -4.82 -1.94 2.76
CA ARG A 200 -5.63 -3.16 2.83
C ARG A 200 -6.66 -3.01 3.92
N ILE A 201 -7.91 -2.79 3.51
CA ILE A 201 -9.03 -2.36 4.35
C ILE A 201 -9.78 -3.60 4.85
N PRO A 202 -10.03 -3.74 6.17
CA PRO A 202 -10.77 -4.89 6.69
C PRO A 202 -12.17 -4.99 6.04
N SER A 203 -12.62 -6.22 5.75
CA SER A 203 -13.71 -6.48 4.79
C SER A 203 -15.07 -5.87 5.15
N THR A 204 -15.32 -5.64 6.44
CA THR A 204 -16.58 -5.08 6.96
C THR A 204 -16.55 -3.57 7.10
N ILE A 205 -15.39 -2.94 6.90
CA ILE A 205 -15.22 -1.49 7.02
C ILE A 205 -15.78 -0.80 5.78
N ASP A 206 -16.61 0.22 6.03
CA ASP A 206 -17.14 1.09 4.98
C ASP A 206 -15.99 1.86 4.32
N HIS A 207 -15.71 1.48 3.08
CA HIS A 207 -14.64 2.04 2.27
C HIS A 207 -14.73 3.56 2.17
N ASP A 208 -15.88 4.08 1.73
CA ASP A 208 -16.02 5.49 1.40
C ASP A 208 -15.91 6.38 2.63
N LYS A 209 -16.47 5.94 3.78
CA LYS A 209 -16.30 6.65 5.05
C LYS A 209 -14.85 6.67 5.53
N LEU A 210 -14.10 5.57 5.33
CA LEU A 210 -12.68 5.52 5.68
C LEU A 210 -11.87 6.48 4.79
N ILE A 211 -12.15 6.52 3.49
CA ILE A 211 -11.49 7.44 2.55
C ILE A 211 -11.82 8.90 2.84
N GLU A 212 -13.07 9.20 3.24
CA GLU A 212 -13.46 10.54 3.66
C GLU A 212 -12.65 11.00 4.88
N LYS A 213 -12.58 10.15 5.92
CA LYS A 213 -11.77 10.43 7.13
C LYS A 213 -10.29 10.61 6.83
N LEU A 214 -9.73 9.79 5.93
CA LEU A 214 -8.36 9.95 5.46
C LEU A 214 -8.18 11.28 4.74
N SER A 215 -9.10 11.63 3.85
CA SER A 215 -9.05 12.89 3.09
C SER A 215 -9.08 14.11 4.00
N GLU A 216 -9.87 14.11 5.07
CA GLU A 216 -9.86 15.17 6.08
C GLU A 216 -8.52 15.29 6.81
N THR A 217 -7.89 14.15 7.11
CA THR A 217 -6.60 14.11 7.80
C THR A 217 -5.48 14.61 6.90
N VAL A 218 -5.48 14.19 5.64
CA VAL A 218 -4.51 14.55 4.60
C VAL A 218 -4.58 16.06 4.28
N LYS A 219 -5.80 16.63 4.18
CA LYS A 219 -6.00 18.08 3.94
C LYS A 219 -5.33 18.96 5.00
N LYS A 220 -5.28 18.53 6.26
CA LYS A 220 -4.61 19.27 7.35
C LYS A 220 -3.10 19.40 7.11
N GLN A 221 -2.52 18.49 6.33
CA GLN A 221 -1.09 18.43 6.02
C GLN A 221 -0.76 19.00 4.62
N ALA A 222 -1.69 19.74 4.01
CA ALA A 222 -1.53 20.31 2.67
C ALA A 222 -1.23 19.25 1.58
N LEU A 223 -1.80 18.06 1.72
CA LEU A 223 -1.71 16.93 0.79
C LEU A 223 -3.05 16.58 0.14
#